data_AF-A0A6G7WKM8-F1
#
_entry.id   AF-A0A6G7WKM8-F1
#
_cell.length_a   1.000
_cell.length_b   1.000
_cell.length_c   1.000
_cell.angle_alpha   90.00
_cell.angle_beta   90.00
_cell.angle_gamma   90.00
#
_symmetry.space_group_name_H-M   'P 1'
#
loop_
_entity.id
_entity.type
_entity.pdbx_description
1 polymer ?
#
loop_
_entity_poly.entity_id
_entity_poly.type
_entity_poly.pdbx_seq_one_letter_code
_entity_poly.pdbx_strand_id
1 'polypeptide(L)'
;MSRTSMTRIKKLEQEKNRLERSLSRDHQIERKKRTRRLIQKGALLEKYFESEHLSVEETEELLKMFAEYVKGKKTPKFKEQ
;
A
#
# COMPACT_ATOMS: atom_id res chain seq x y z
N MET A 1 -41.06 20.63 16.37
CA MET A 1 -39.88 20.66 15.44
C MET A 1 -40.40 20.74 14.01
N SER A 2 -39.91 21.68 13.19
CA SER A 2 -40.43 21.95 11.83
C SER A 2 -40.07 20.83 10.84
N ARG A 3 -40.98 20.41 9.94
CA ARG A 3 -40.73 19.36 8.92
C ARG A 3 -39.46 19.61 8.10
N THR A 4 -39.11 20.87 7.87
CA THR A 4 -37.92 21.30 7.14
C THR A 4 -36.61 20.86 7.80
N SER A 5 -36.53 20.82 9.14
CA SER A 5 -35.32 20.37 9.84
C SER A 5 -35.13 18.86 9.72
N MET A 6 -36.23 18.08 9.76
CA MET A 6 -36.19 16.63 9.57
C MET A 6 -35.71 16.23 8.16
N THR A 7 -36.12 16.97 7.13
CA THR A 7 -35.67 16.72 5.75
C THR A 7 -34.18 17.02 5.56
N ARG A 8 -33.66 18.05 6.25
CA ARG A 8 -32.25 18.41 6.21
C ARG A 8 -31.37 17.35 6.90
N ILE A 9 -31.80 16.83 8.04
CA ILE A 9 -31.11 15.74 8.76
C ILE A 9 -31.00 14.49 7.87
N LYS A 10 -32.09 14.07 7.23
CA LYS A 10 -32.08 12.91 6.31
C LYS A 10 -31.11 13.08 5.14
N LYS A 11 -31.02 14.29 4.57
CA LYS A 11 -30.07 14.57 3.48
C LYS A 11 -28.61 14.46 3.96
N LEU A 12 -28.31 14.99 5.15
CA LEU A 12 -26.98 14.91 5.74
C LEU A 12 -26.58 13.45 6.06
N GLU A 13 -27.50 12.64 6.56
CA GLU A 13 -27.26 11.21 6.80
C GLU A 13 -26.97 10.45 5.50
N GLN A 14 -27.71 10.73 4.43
CA GLN A 14 -27.45 10.13 3.11
C GLN A 14 -26.08 10.52 2.56
N GLU A 15 -25.70 11.79 2.70
CA GLU A 15 -24.40 12.29 2.25
C GLU A 15 -23.26 11.67 3.07
N LYS A 16 -23.40 11.60 4.39
CA LYS A 16 -22.45 10.89 5.28
C LYS A 16 -22.26 9.43 4.84
N ASN A 17 -23.35 8.69 4.65
CA ASN A 17 -23.30 7.29 4.22
C ASN A 17 -22.64 7.13 2.85
N ARG A 18 -22.83 8.09 1.92
CA ARG A 18 -22.16 8.09 0.62
C ARG A 18 -20.65 8.30 0.77
N LEU A 19 -20.24 9.24 1.61
CA LEU A 19 -18.82 9.51 1.88
C LEU A 19 -18.13 8.34 2.55
N GLU A 20 -18.73 7.73 3.57
CA GLU A 20 -18.20 6.54 4.25
C GLU A 20 -17.99 5.37 3.28
N ARG A 21 -18.97 5.13 2.39
CA ARG A 21 -18.83 4.11 1.33
C ARG A 21 -17.71 4.45 0.35
N SER A 22 -17.54 5.73 0.00
CA SER A 22 -16.44 6.15 -0.87
C SER A 22 -15.08 5.88 -0.22
N LEU A 23 -14.91 6.34 1.02
CA LEU A 23 -13.68 6.16 1.78
C LEU A 23 -13.31 4.68 1.93
N SER A 24 -14.29 3.83 2.24
CA SER A 24 -14.10 2.38 2.35
C SER A 24 -13.63 1.76 1.03
N ARG A 25 -14.21 2.19 -0.10
CA ARG A 25 -13.77 1.72 -1.44
C ARG A 25 -12.36 2.19 -1.75
N ASP A 26 -12.04 3.44 -1.46
CA ASP A 26 -10.70 3.99 -1.71
C ASP A 26 -9.65 3.22 -0.89
N HIS A 27 -9.92 2.93 0.38
CA HIS A 27 -9.06 2.08 1.20
C HIS A 27 -8.90 0.66 0.63
N GLN A 28 -9.97 0.06 0.11
CA GLN A 28 -9.87 -1.25 -0.54
C GLN A 28 -9.00 -1.21 -1.80
N ILE A 29 -9.13 -0.16 -2.61
CA ILE A 29 -8.31 0.03 -3.81
C ILE A 29 -6.84 0.17 -3.42
N GLU A 30 -6.52 1.00 -2.43
CA GLU A 30 -5.14 1.19 -1.98
C GLU A 30 -4.54 -0.10 -1.38
N ARG A 31 -5.33 -0.88 -0.63
CA ARG A 31 -4.89 -2.20 -0.17
C ARG A 31 -4.59 -3.14 -1.33
N LYS A 32 -5.46 -3.22 -2.34
CA LYS A 32 -5.23 -4.06 -3.53
C LYS A 32 -3.97 -3.63 -4.29
N LYS A 33 -3.76 -2.32 -4.47
CA LYS A 33 -2.55 -1.77 -5.09
C LYS A 33 -1.30 -2.15 -4.30
N ARG A 34 -1.32 -1.99 -2.97
CA ARG A 34 -0.22 -2.37 -2.09
C ARG A 34 0.08 -3.86 -2.18
N THR A 35 -0.92 -4.73 -2.07
CA THR A 35 -0.76 -6.19 -2.18
C THR A 35 -0.18 -6.59 -3.53
N ARG A 36 -0.70 -6.06 -4.64
CA ARG A 36 -0.17 -6.33 -5.98
C ARG A 36 1.31 -5.93 -6.08
N ARG A 37 1.68 -4.74 -5.59
CA ARG A 37 3.07 -4.27 -5.58
C ARG A 37 3.97 -5.18 -4.74
N LEU A 38 3.51 -5.64 -3.58
CA LEU A 38 4.28 -6.53 -2.71
C LEU A 38 4.51 -7.89 -3.37
N ILE A 39 3.48 -8.48 -3.98
CA ILE A 39 3.60 -9.75 -4.73
C ILE A 39 4.60 -9.60 -5.89
N GLN A 40 4.47 -8.54 -6.68
CA GLN A 40 5.39 -8.30 -7.79
C GLN A 40 6.84 -8.12 -7.33
N LYS A 41 7.06 -7.42 -6.21
CA LYS A 41 8.41 -7.27 -5.63
C LYS A 41 8.93 -8.58 -5.04
N GLY A 42 8.08 -9.37 -4.37
CA GLY A 42 8.42 -10.70 -3.86
C GLY A 42 8.86 -11.65 -4.97
N ALA A 43 8.10 -11.74 -6.06
CA ALA A 43 8.45 -12.58 -7.21
C ALA A 43 9.79 -12.19 -7.86
N LEU A 44 10.15 -10.90 -7.87
CA LEU A 44 11.47 -10.46 -8.32
C LEU A 44 12.57 -10.88 -7.35
N LEU A 45 12.31 -10.82 -6.05
CA LEU A 45 13.26 -11.25 -5.03
C LEU A 45 13.53 -12.76 -5.16
N GLU A 46 12.48 -13.57 -5.26
CA GLU A 46 12.57 -15.02 -5.48
C GLU A 46 13.34 -15.35 -6.75
N LYS A 47 13.03 -14.67 -7.86
CA LYS A 47 13.69 -14.91 -9.15
C LYS A 47 15.19 -14.58 -9.17
N TYR A 48 15.60 -13.47 -8.55
CA TYR A 48 16.98 -12.97 -8.67
C TYR A 48 17.88 -13.35 -7.49
N PHE A 49 17.30 -13.66 -6.34
CA PHE A 49 18.02 -14.01 -5.12
C PHE A 49 17.71 -15.44 -4.64
N GLU A 50 16.90 -16.20 -5.40
CA GLU A 50 16.50 -17.58 -5.09
C GLU A 50 15.89 -17.71 -3.68
N SER A 51 15.22 -16.65 -3.21
CA SER A 51 14.84 -16.48 -1.80
C SER A 51 13.62 -17.28 -1.35
N GLU A 52 13.06 -18.19 -2.16
CA GLU A 52 11.83 -18.94 -1.83
C GLU A 52 11.97 -19.79 -0.55
N HIS A 53 13.20 -20.25 -0.27
CA HIS A 53 13.51 -21.07 0.89
C HIS A 53 13.94 -20.26 2.12
N LEU A 54 14.11 -18.93 1.97
CA LEU A 54 14.52 -18.06 3.06
C LEU A 54 13.32 -17.67 3.92
N SER A 55 13.51 -17.72 5.23
CA SER A 55 12.61 -17.08 6.18
C SER A 55 12.59 -15.56 6.01
N VAL A 56 11.63 -14.91 6.66
CA VAL A 56 11.51 -13.45 6.65
C VAL A 56 12.74 -12.81 7.29
N GLU A 57 13.25 -13.43 8.35
CA GLU A 57 14.43 -12.98 9.10
C GLU A 57 15.70 -13.11 8.25
N GLU A 58 15.94 -14.26 7.61
CA GLU A 58 17.08 -14.47 6.70
C GLU A 58 17.02 -13.52 5.49
N THR A 59 15.82 -13.28 4.97
CA THR A 59 15.60 -12.30 3.89
C THR A 59 15.97 -10.89 4.35
N GLU A 60 15.65 -10.51 5.58
CA GLU A 60 16.04 -9.21 6.13
C GLU A 60 17.57 -9.08 6.27
N GLU A 61 18.25 -10.13 6.76
CA GLU A 61 19.71 -10.17 6.85
C GLU A 61 20.37 -10.04 5.47
N LEU A 62 19.87 -10.80 4.48
CA LEU A 62 20.30 -10.71 3.09
C LEU A 62 20.16 -9.27 2.55
N LEU A 63 19.00 -8.65 2.75
CA LEU A 63 18.74 -7.29 2.29
C LEU A 63 19.63 -6.26 3.01
N LYS A 64 19.93 -6.45 4.30
CA LYS A 64 20.87 -5.59 5.05
C LYS A 64 22.28 -5.66 4.48
N MET A 65 22.78 -6.86 4.14
CA MET A 65 24.09 -7.03 3.51
C MET A 65 24.20 -6.23 2.21
N PHE A 66 23.17 -6.26 1.37
CA PHE A 66 23.17 -5.54 0.09
C PHE A 66 22.78 -4.06 0.21
N ALA A 67 22.14 -3.63 1.30
CA ALA A 67 21.68 -2.25 1.46
C ALA A 67 22.83 -1.25 1.33
N GLU A 68 23.96 -1.50 1.98
CA GLU A 68 25.14 -0.63 1.93
C GLU A 68 25.77 -0.62 0.54
N TYR A 69 25.89 -1.79 -0.11
CA TYR A 69 26.39 -1.91 -1.48
C TYR A 69 25.51 -1.13 -2.48
N VAL A 70 24.19 -1.32 -2.40
CA VAL A 70 23.23 -0.65 -3.29
C VAL A 70 23.25 0.86 -3.05
N LYS A 71 23.25 1.34 -1.80
CA LYS A 71 23.36 2.77 -1.49
C LYS A 71 24.62 3.39 -2.10
N GLY A 72 25.76 2.70 -2.01
CA GLY A 72 27.04 3.17 -2.55
C GLY A 72 27.13 3.15 -4.08
N LYS A 73 26.40 2.26 -4.76
CA LYS A 73 26.45 2.08 -6.23
C LYS A 73 25.22 2.60 -6.97
N LYS A 74 24.23 3.18 -6.28
CA LYS A 74 23.05 3.79 -6.91
C LYS A 74 23.47 4.86 -7.92
N THR A 75 23.18 4.62 -9.20
CA THR A 75 23.32 5.63 -10.25
C THR A 75 22.28 6.74 -10.06
N PRO A 76 22.49 7.95 -10.61
CA PRO A 76 21.54 9.07 -10.47
C PRO A 76 20.11 8.71 -10.86
N LYS A 77 19.93 7.77 -11.80
CA LYS A 77 18.64 7.23 -12.25
C LYS A 77 17.79 6.60 -11.13
N PHE A 78 18.41 6.24 -10.00
CA PHE A 78 17.77 5.64 -8.82
C PHE A 78 17.91 6.49 -7.55
N LYS A 79 18.42 7.73 -7.68
CA LYS A 79 18.55 8.69 -6.57
C LYS A 79 17.36 9.63 -6.43
N GLU A 80 16.50 9.72 -7.43
CA GLU A 80 15.30 10.56 -7.37
C GLU A 80 14.02 9.72 -7.36
N GLN A 81 13.44 9.62 -6.17
CA GLN A 81 12.00 9.66 -5.88
C GLN A 81 11.79 9.77 -4.37
#